data_AF-U2RBP4-F1
#
_entry.id   AF-U2RBP4-F1
#
_cell.length_a   1.000
_cell.length_b   1.000
_cell.length_c   1.000
_cell.angle_alpha   90.00
_cell.angle_beta   90.00
_cell.angle_gamma   90.00
#
_symmetry.space_group_name_H-M   'P 1'
#
loop_
_entity.id
_entity.type
_entity.pdbx_description
1 polymer ?
#
loop_
_entity_poly.entity_id
_entity_poly.type
_entity_poly.pdbx_seq_one_letter_code
_entity_poly.pdbx_strand_id
1 'polypeptide(L)'
;MKRKIMFVIVILAIGMMSVSCFKKKKDEKKDNQQVQQQTKDINTDIFNLGGQAQGNPEIRNLTPEEQQNLIDNQIDPLKVSEALIKAENGDKEAIMSLAQLYYNLKNNEKVKQILQYGVNRNYPEAIYNLAVILKQEGNNEEANKLIAKLPKTAATHEGRQQMQMRQIKMRPGAEAYNRGVDLIKAKRYSEAKAEFEKAYNAGIKEADIRVALLNKQLKNNSEAVRWFQKAANRGVKEANIEIGAILYDGGKQSESRPYLLKAYNAGNKAMAMPIALSYHKQNNMAEALKWYKIAAKNGDKNAAATVERIEKGGVINEKKSNEKQAKAFLGNGNSSQSLTESTLSNVKSKSKAEEATKNEAKSEKQQTQTPKPNNKSSNSSIDDIMKKKAMEYK
;
A
#
# COMPACT_ATOMS: atom_id res chain seq x y z
N MET A 1 8.75 -81.62 -34.91
CA MET A 1 9.41 -81.59 -36.24
C MET A 1 9.58 -80.13 -36.67
N LYS A 2 10.80 -79.78 -37.12
CA LYS A 2 11.27 -78.71 -38.05
C LYS A 2 10.29 -77.55 -38.37
N ARG A 3 10.63 -76.25 -38.51
CA ARG A 3 11.85 -75.39 -38.56
C ARG A 3 11.26 -73.94 -38.58
N LYS A 4 11.74 -72.98 -37.78
CA LYS A 4 12.72 -71.92 -38.12
C LYS A 4 12.38 -71.07 -39.36
N ILE A 5 12.22 -69.73 -39.20
CA ILE A 5 13.13 -68.66 -39.72
C ILE A 5 12.47 -67.27 -39.70
N MET A 6 13.20 -66.32 -39.12
CA MET A 6 13.01 -64.86 -39.18
C MET A 6 13.24 -64.30 -40.59
N PHE A 7 12.56 -63.20 -40.92
CA PHE A 7 13.15 -62.15 -41.76
C PHE A 7 12.86 -60.76 -41.17
N VAL A 8 13.95 -60.05 -40.91
CA VAL A 8 14.01 -58.62 -40.57
C VAL A 8 13.96 -57.83 -41.88
N ILE A 9 13.09 -56.83 -41.98
CA ILE A 9 13.21 -55.77 -42.99
C ILE A 9 13.04 -54.41 -42.32
N VAL A 10 14.11 -53.64 -42.40
CA VAL A 10 14.27 -52.25 -41.96
C VAL A 10 13.47 -51.34 -42.90
N ILE A 11 12.66 -50.44 -42.35
CA ILE A 11 12.04 -49.35 -43.11
C ILE A 11 12.27 -48.04 -42.39
N LEU A 12 13.11 -47.19 -42.97
CA LEU A 12 13.20 -45.77 -42.67
C LEU A 12 13.44 -45.04 -43.99
N ALA A 13 12.37 -44.50 -44.57
CA ALA A 13 12.45 -43.51 -45.64
C ALA A 13 11.16 -42.67 -45.61
N ILE A 14 11.30 -41.42 -45.17
CA ILE A 14 10.30 -40.36 -45.23
C ILE A 14 10.40 -39.75 -46.63
N GLY A 15 9.27 -39.65 -47.34
CA GLY A 15 9.19 -38.95 -48.62
C GLY A 15 7.73 -38.64 -48.94
N MET A 16 7.36 -37.37 -48.76
CA MET A 16 6.05 -36.83 -49.06
C MET A 16 5.68 -37.01 -50.54
N MET A 17 4.42 -37.27 -50.86
CA MET A 17 3.74 -36.68 -52.01
C MET A 17 2.21 -36.76 -51.86
N SER A 18 1.60 -35.60 -52.05
CA SER A 18 0.19 -35.20 -52.05
C SER A 18 -0.69 -35.88 -53.10
N VAL A 19 -2.02 -36.02 -52.83
CA VAL A 19 -3.20 -35.69 -53.70
C VAL A 19 -4.47 -35.81 -52.79
N SER A 20 -5.13 -34.78 -52.30
CA SER A 20 -6.15 -33.86 -52.89
C SER A 20 -7.45 -34.50 -53.42
N CYS A 21 -8.57 -34.25 -52.72
CA CYS A 21 -10.01 -34.26 -53.12
C CYS A 21 -10.84 -34.50 -51.83
N PHE A 22 -11.86 -33.74 -51.40
CA PHE A 22 -13.01 -33.16 -52.11
C PHE A 22 -13.64 -32.03 -51.26
N LYS A 23 -14.48 -31.22 -51.91
CA LYS A 23 -14.91 -29.84 -51.59
C LYS A 23 -16.01 -29.72 -50.49
N LYS A 24 -15.78 -28.77 -49.56
CA LYS A 24 -16.68 -27.77 -48.91
C LYS A 24 -18.17 -28.10 -48.66
N LYS A 25 -18.54 -28.07 -47.38
CA LYS A 25 -19.70 -27.28 -46.88
C LYS A 25 -19.20 -26.27 -45.83
N LYS A 26 -19.57 -25.00 -46.01
CA LYS A 26 -19.30 -23.89 -45.09
C LYS A 26 -20.28 -24.00 -43.93
N ASP A 27 -19.78 -24.25 -42.73
CA ASP A 27 -20.48 -23.89 -41.49
C ASP A 27 -19.72 -22.71 -40.86
N GLU A 28 -20.24 -21.51 -41.07
CA GLU A 28 -19.84 -20.31 -40.33
C GLU A 28 -20.38 -20.44 -38.90
N LYS A 29 -19.59 -21.07 -38.02
CA LYS A 29 -19.75 -20.88 -36.58
C LYS A 29 -19.36 -19.45 -36.27
N LYS A 30 -20.36 -18.60 -36.05
CA LYS A 30 -20.23 -17.32 -35.34
C LYS A 30 -19.62 -17.61 -33.97
N ASP A 31 -18.34 -17.31 -33.81
CA ASP A 31 -17.72 -17.11 -32.51
C ASP A 31 -18.39 -15.90 -31.87
N ASN A 32 -19.43 -16.15 -31.07
CA ASN A 32 -19.98 -15.17 -30.14
C ASN A 32 -19.02 -15.09 -28.95
N GLN A 33 -17.83 -14.53 -29.16
CA GLN A 33 -17.06 -13.96 -28.07
C GLN A 33 -17.81 -12.69 -27.65
N GLN A 34 -18.64 -12.81 -26.61
CA GLN A 34 -19.00 -11.65 -25.82
C GLN A 34 -17.70 -11.09 -25.25
N VAL A 35 -17.15 -10.09 -25.93
CA VAL A 35 -16.12 -9.22 -25.36
C VAL A 35 -16.82 -8.45 -24.24
N GLN A 36 -16.85 -9.02 -23.03
CA GLN A 36 -16.99 -8.20 -21.84
C GLN A 36 -15.76 -7.30 -21.83
N GLN A 37 -15.90 -6.08 -22.36
CA GLN A 37 -14.93 -5.02 -22.17
C GLN A 37 -14.84 -4.79 -20.66
N GLN A 38 -13.85 -5.42 -20.01
CA GLN A 38 -13.54 -5.13 -18.61
C GLN A 38 -13.23 -3.64 -18.53
N THR A 39 -14.11 -2.86 -17.89
CA THR A 39 -13.82 -1.49 -17.51
C THR A 39 -12.55 -1.50 -16.69
N LYS A 40 -11.49 -0.86 -17.20
CA LYS A 40 -10.19 -0.77 -16.54
C LYS A 40 -10.39 -0.16 -15.15
N ASP A 41 -9.96 -0.86 -14.10
CA ASP A 41 -10.05 -0.37 -12.73
C ASP A 41 -9.30 0.97 -12.58
N ILE A 42 -9.79 1.83 -11.68
CA ILE A 42 -9.16 3.11 -11.40
C ILE A 42 -7.84 2.84 -10.66
N ASN A 43 -6.72 3.26 -11.25
CA ASN A 43 -5.40 3.01 -10.70
C ASN A 43 -5.08 3.97 -9.54
N THR A 44 -5.03 3.44 -8.32
CA THR A 44 -4.57 4.20 -7.14
C THR A 44 -3.13 3.89 -6.75
N ASP A 45 -2.47 2.92 -7.40
CA ASP A 45 -1.10 2.52 -7.09
C ASP A 45 -0.11 3.67 -7.39
N ILE A 46 -0.52 4.63 -8.21
CA ILE A 46 0.19 5.89 -8.42
C ILE A 46 0.47 6.62 -7.10
N PHE A 47 -0.44 6.53 -6.12
CA PHE A 47 -0.34 7.19 -4.83
C PHE A 47 0.43 6.39 -3.79
N ASN A 48 0.85 5.16 -4.10
CA ASN A 48 1.59 4.35 -3.13
C ASN A 48 2.87 5.08 -2.75
N LEU A 49 3.20 5.05 -1.45
CA LEU A 49 4.47 5.49 -0.90
C LEU A 49 5.60 4.72 -1.61
N GLY A 50 6.24 5.37 -2.58
CA GLY A 50 7.52 4.93 -3.13
C GLY A 50 8.60 5.22 -2.08
N GLY A 51 9.70 4.47 -2.11
CA GLY A 51 10.83 4.74 -1.22
C GLY A 51 11.23 6.22 -1.28
N GLN A 52 11.32 6.83 -0.09
CA GLN A 52 11.58 8.25 0.22
C GLN A 52 10.44 9.25 -0.07
N ALA A 53 9.68 9.57 0.99
CA ALA A 53 9.09 10.89 1.16
C ALA A 53 9.97 11.66 2.16
N GLN A 54 10.81 12.57 1.69
CA GLN A 54 11.37 13.64 2.52
C GLN A 54 10.62 14.92 2.20
N GLY A 55 10.32 15.68 3.26
CA GLY A 55 9.51 16.90 3.24
C GLY A 55 9.81 17.80 2.06
N ASN A 56 8.90 17.79 1.09
CA ASN A 56 8.87 18.78 0.04
C ASN A 56 7.99 19.95 0.54
N PRO A 57 8.48 21.19 0.62
CA PRO A 57 7.70 22.35 1.04
C PRO A 57 6.52 22.68 0.09
N GLU A 58 6.32 21.92 -0.98
CA GLU A 58 5.25 22.12 -1.96
C GLU A 58 3.95 21.35 -1.69
N ILE A 59 3.80 20.65 -0.55
CA ILE A 59 2.51 20.01 -0.21
C ILE A 59 1.45 21.09 0.02
N ARG A 60 0.51 21.19 -0.92
CA ARG A 60 -0.65 22.10 -0.92
C ARG A 60 -1.94 21.29 -0.76
N ASN A 61 -3.00 21.97 -0.32
CA ASN A 61 -4.37 21.45 -0.27
C ASN A 61 -4.56 20.19 0.63
N LEU A 62 -3.62 19.93 1.54
CA LEU A 62 -3.69 18.89 2.56
C LEU A 62 -3.31 19.44 3.93
N THR A 63 -4.18 19.28 4.91
CA THR A 63 -3.86 19.59 6.30
C THR A 63 -2.82 18.61 6.87
N PRO A 64 -2.09 18.97 7.94
CA PRO A 64 -1.16 18.05 8.59
C PRO A 64 -1.82 16.72 9.01
N GLU A 65 -3.08 16.75 9.42
CA GLU A 65 -3.84 15.55 9.77
C GLU A 65 -4.16 14.68 8.56
N GLU A 66 -4.55 15.29 7.43
CA GLU A 66 -4.77 14.56 6.18
C GLU A 66 -3.49 13.91 5.68
N GLN A 67 -2.37 14.64 5.71
CA GLN A 67 -1.06 14.10 5.34
C GLN A 67 -0.69 12.90 6.22
N GLN A 68 -0.91 13.01 7.53
CA GLN A 68 -0.63 11.91 8.44
C GLN A 68 -1.52 10.69 8.15
N ASN A 69 -2.82 10.90 7.89
CA ASN A 69 -3.72 9.80 7.56
C ASN A 69 -3.29 9.07 6.27
N LEU A 70 -2.82 9.82 5.26
CA LEU A 70 -2.27 9.23 4.04
C LEU A 70 -1.02 8.38 4.35
N ILE A 71 -0.08 8.90 5.14
CA ILE A 71 1.14 8.17 5.56
C ILE A 71 0.77 6.90 6.36
N ASP A 72 -0.18 7.00 7.27
CA ASP A 72 -0.70 5.87 8.05
C ASP A 72 -1.35 4.80 7.15
N ASN A 73 -1.74 5.17 5.93
CA ASN A 73 -2.27 4.27 4.92
C ASN A 73 -1.28 3.90 3.81
N GLN A 74 0.01 4.18 3.98
CA GLN A 74 1.06 3.91 2.99
C GLN A 74 0.82 4.65 1.65
N ILE A 75 0.18 5.81 1.72
CA ILE A 75 -0.08 6.72 0.61
C ILE A 75 0.85 7.94 0.71
N ASP A 76 1.41 8.34 -0.43
CA ASP A 76 2.35 9.46 -0.56
C ASP A 76 1.59 10.79 -0.60
N PRO A 77 1.70 11.64 0.44
CA PRO A 77 0.98 12.91 0.48
C PRO A 77 1.35 13.87 -0.65
N LEU A 78 2.59 13.83 -1.15
CA LEU A 78 3.03 14.71 -2.23
C LEU A 78 2.30 14.38 -3.53
N LYS A 79 2.21 13.09 -3.88
CA LYS A 79 1.49 12.66 -5.08
C LYS A 79 0.00 12.95 -5.00
N VAL A 80 -0.58 12.86 -3.80
CA VAL A 80 -1.98 13.25 -3.57
C VAL A 80 -2.15 14.75 -3.75
N SER A 81 -1.22 15.56 -3.21
CA SER A 81 -1.21 17.02 -3.39
C SER A 81 -1.12 17.42 -4.87
N GLU A 82 -0.19 16.83 -5.63
CA GLU A 82 -0.05 17.07 -7.07
C GLU A 82 -1.32 16.69 -7.85
N ALA A 83 -1.94 15.56 -7.51
CA ALA A 83 -3.19 15.14 -8.11
C ALA A 83 -4.35 16.07 -7.75
N LEU A 84 -4.38 16.63 -6.53
CA LEU A 84 -5.42 17.58 -6.12
C LEU A 84 -5.37 18.84 -6.99
N ILE A 85 -4.17 19.37 -7.25
CA ILE A 85 -3.96 20.50 -8.15
C ILE A 85 -4.46 20.17 -9.57
N LYS A 86 -4.13 18.98 -10.08
CA LYS A 86 -4.63 18.53 -11.40
C LYS A 86 -6.16 18.40 -11.42
N ALA A 87 -6.74 17.85 -10.37
CA ALA A 87 -8.19 17.68 -10.25
C ALA A 87 -8.95 19.01 -10.18
N GLU A 88 -8.42 19.99 -9.43
CA GLU A 88 -8.94 21.37 -9.38
C GLU A 88 -8.96 22.00 -10.78
N ASN A 89 -7.91 21.77 -11.55
CA ASN A 89 -7.79 22.21 -12.94
C ASN A 89 -8.66 21.39 -13.93
N GLY A 90 -9.26 20.29 -13.48
CA GLY A 90 -10.21 19.50 -14.26
C GLY A 90 -9.67 18.24 -14.88
N ASP A 91 -8.48 17.80 -14.50
CA ASP A 91 -7.94 16.55 -14.99
C ASP A 91 -8.83 15.38 -14.56
N LYS A 92 -9.45 14.73 -15.54
CA LYS A 92 -10.45 13.67 -15.32
C LYS A 92 -9.82 12.47 -14.61
N GLU A 93 -8.59 12.08 -14.96
CA GLU A 93 -7.92 10.94 -14.34
C GLU A 93 -7.56 11.22 -12.88
N ALA A 94 -7.08 12.43 -12.57
CA ALA A 94 -6.79 12.85 -11.20
C ALA A 94 -8.07 12.88 -10.35
N ILE A 95 -9.18 13.42 -10.86
CA ILE A 95 -10.48 13.42 -10.18
C ILE A 95 -10.91 11.99 -9.85
N MET A 96 -10.90 11.10 -10.83
CA MET A 96 -11.35 9.72 -10.65
C MET A 96 -10.43 8.93 -9.71
N SER A 97 -9.10 9.10 -9.85
CA SER A 97 -8.11 8.39 -9.04
C SER A 97 -8.16 8.85 -7.58
N LEU A 98 -8.28 10.15 -7.33
CA LEU A 98 -8.43 10.67 -5.98
C LEU A 98 -9.77 10.30 -5.34
N ALA A 99 -10.87 10.38 -6.10
CA ALA A 99 -12.17 9.97 -5.59
C ALA A 99 -12.15 8.47 -5.20
N GLN A 100 -11.51 7.62 -5.99
CA GLN A 100 -11.29 6.21 -5.65
C GLN A 100 -10.39 6.04 -4.41
N LEU A 101 -9.32 6.82 -4.30
CA LEU A 101 -8.42 6.81 -3.14
C LEU A 101 -9.18 7.14 -1.84
N TYR A 102 -9.86 8.28 -1.81
CA TYR A 102 -10.58 8.72 -0.62
C TYR A 102 -11.78 7.84 -0.29
N TYR A 103 -12.39 7.20 -1.30
CA TYR A 103 -13.41 6.17 -1.07
C TYR A 103 -12.82 4.95 -0.37
N ASN A 104 -11.64 4.48 -0.82
CA ASN A 104 -10.92 3.41 -0.13
C ASN A 104 -10.55 3.78 1.31
N LEU A 105 -10.32 5.07 1.61
CA LEU A 105 -10.08 5.60 2.96
C LEU A 105 -11.36 5.85 3.77
N LYS A 106 -12.54 5.56 3.22
CA LYS A 106 -13.86 5.86 3.81
C LYS A 106 -14.09 7.35 4.12
N ASN A 107 -13.46 8.24 3.37
CA ASN A 107 -13.66 9.68 3.49
C ASN A 107 -14.66 10.18 2.44
N ASN A 108 -15.95 9.86 2.62
CA ASN A 108 -17.00 10.22 1.66
C ASN A 108 -17.12 11.72 1.42
N GLU A 109 -16.87 12.55 2.43
CA GLU A 109 -16.90 14.01 2.27
C GLU A 109 -15.86 14.48 1.26
N LYS A 110 -14.62 13.98 1.36
CA LYS A 110 -13.58 14.29 0.37
C LYS A 110 -13.91 13.71 -1.00
N VAL A 111 -14.47 12.50 -1.06
CA VAL A 111 -14.94 11.91 -2.34
C VAL A 111 -15.96 12.82 -3.01
N LYS A 112 -16.97 13.31 -2.28
CA LYS A 112 -17.99 14.23 -2.81
C LYS A 112 -17.36 15.53 -3.32
N GLN A 113 -16.46 16.14 -2.53
CA GLN A 113 -15.75 17.37 -2.93
C GLN A 113 -14.95 17.17 -4.23
N ILE A 114 -14.23 16.05 -4.36
CA ILE A 114 -13.39 15.78 -5.53
C ILE A 114 -14.24 15.47 -6.76
N LEU A 115 -15.30 14.66 -6.62
CA LEU A 115 -16.23 14.39 -7.71
C LEU A 115 -16.92 15.66 -8.20
N GLN A 116 -17.15 16.65 -7.32
CA GLN A 116 -17.75 17.92 -7.70
C GLN A 116 -16.93 18.66 -8.77
N TYR A 117 -15.59 18.56 -8.78
CA TYR A 117 -14.77 19.13 -9.86
C TYR A 117 -15.12 18.57 -11.24
N GLY A 118 -15.48 17.28 -11.31
CA GLY A 118 -15.91 16.61 -12.53
C GLY A 118 -17.38 16.91 -12.87
N VAL A 119 -18.25 17.02 -11.86
CA VAL A 119 -19.65 17.45 -12.05
C VAL A 119 -19.72 18.85 -12.66
N ASN A 120 -18.88 19.78 -12.19
CA ASN A 120 -18.80 21.14 -12.73
C ASN A 120 -18.36 21.18 -14.20
N ARG A 121 -17.72 20.10 -14.69
CA ARG A 121 -17.26 19.92 -16.07
C ARG A 121 -18.12 18.95 -16.88
N ASN A 122 -19.27 18.54 -16.33
CA ASN A 122 -20.20 17.59 -16.92
C ASN A 122 -19.59 16.21 -17.24
N TYR A 123 -18.61 15.74 -16.46
CA TYR A 123 -18.06 14.40 -16.64
C TYR A 123 -19.08 13.34 -16.21
N PRO A 124 -19.56 12.47 -17.13
CA PRO A 124 -20.61 11.51 -16.82
C PRO A 124 -20.25 10.56 -15.66
N GLU A 125 -18.98 10.13 -15.58
CA GLU A 125 -18.51 9.27 -14.48
C GLU A 125 -18.56 9.99 -13.13
N ALA A 126 -18.18 11.26 -13.07
CA ALA A 126 -18.18 12.00 -11.83
C ALA A 126 -19.62 12.24 -11.33
N ILE A 127 -20.52 12.61 -12.25
CA ILE A 127 -21.94 12.78 -11.98
C ILE A 127 -22.56 11.47 -11.48
N TYR A 128 -22.32 10.37 -12.19
CA TYR A 128 -22.87 9.06 -11.84
C TYR A 128 -22.38 8.61 -10.46
N ASN A 129 -21.07 8.67 -10.19
CA ASN A 129 -20.52 8.25 -8.90
C ASN A 129 -20.98 9.14 -7.74
N LEU A 130 -21.10 10.45 -7.94
CA LEU A 130 -21.60 11.34 -6.90
C LEU A 130 -23.08 11.05 -6.58
N ALA A 131 -23.91 10.84 -7.60
CA ALA A 131 -25.29 10.44 -7.42
C ALA A 131 -25.42 9.10 -6.69
N VAL A 132 -24.51 8.15 -6.95
CA VAL A 132 -24.47 6.86 -6.25
C VAL A 132 -24.22 7.05 -4.76
N ILE A 133 -23.22 7.85 -4.39
CA ILE A 133 -22.86 8.10 -3.00
C ILE A 133 -23.99 8.84 -2.27
N LEU A 134 -24.55 9.89 -2.88
CA LEU A 134 -25.66 10.64 -2.27
C LEU A 134 -26.87 9.75 -2.00
N LYS A 135 -27.17 8.82 -2.90
CA LYS A 135 -28.24 7.85 -2.71
C LYS A 135 -27.94 6.85 -1.59
N GLN A 136 -26.70 6.36 -1.48
CA GLN A 136 -26.28 5.53 -0.35
C GLN A 136 -26.43 6.25 0.99
N GLU A 137 -26.26 7.58 1.00
CA GLU A 137 -26.47 8.46 2.16
C GLU A 137 -27.95 8.85 2.38
N GLY A 138 -28.87 8.38 1.52
CA GLY A 138 -30.31 8.67 1.60
C GLY A 138 -30.71 10.02 0.98
N ASN A 139 -29.78 10.78 0.42
CA ASN A 139 -30.03 12.06 -0.25
C ASN A 139 -30.53 11.85 -1.70
N ASN A 140 -31.75 11.31 -1.80
CA ASN A 140 -32.35 10.88 -3.06
C ASN A 140 -32.68 12.04 -4.01
N GLU A 141 -33.07 13.21 -3.49
CA GLU A 141 -33.44 14.36 -4.32
C GLU A 141 -32.24 14.91 -5.08
N GLU A 142 -31.11 15.07 -4.39
CA GLU A 142 -29.89 15.61 -4.98
C GLU A 142 -29.24 14.60 -5.94
N ALA A 143 -29.30 13.31 -5.60
CA ALA A 143 -28.94 12.23 -6.52
C ALA A 143 -29.77 12.26 -7.81
N ASN A 144 -31.09 12.48 -7.73
CA ASN A 144 -31.96 12.56 -8.90
C ASN A 144 -31.63 13.78 -9.78
N LYS A 145 -31.33 14.93 -9.16
CA LYS A 145 -30.88 16.13 -9.89
C LYS A 145 -29.59 15.87 -10.67
N LEU A 146 -28.63 15.14 -10.10
CA LEU A 146 -27.40 14.76 -10.78
C LEU A 146 -27.66 13.76 -11.90
N ILE A 147 -28.43 12.71 -11.64
CA ILE A 147 -28.83 11.72 -12.65
C ILE A 147 -29.49 12.41 -13.84
N ALA A 148 -30.30 13.45 -13.62
CA ALA A 148 -30.94 14.23 -14.69
C ALA A 148 -29.92 14.83 -15.68
N LYS A 149 -28.73 15.24 -15.21
CA LYS A 149 -27.64 15.82 -16.03
C LYS A 149 -26.91 14.79 -16.90
N LEU A 150 -27.04 13.49 -16.63
CA LEU A 150 -26.38 12.45 -17.42
C LEU A 150 -26.93 12.39 -18.85
N PRO A 151 -26.07 12.15 -19.86
CA PRO A 151 -26.51 11.97 -21.24
C PRO A 151 -27.48 10.79 -21.35
N LYS A 152 -28.37 10.81 -22.34
CA LYS A 152 -29.38 9.75 -22.51
C LYS A 152 -28.75 8.35 -22.61
N THR A 153 -27.59 8.25 -23.27
CA THR A 153 -26.79 7.03 -23.36
C THR A 153 -26.41 6.46 -21.99
N ALA A 154 -26.25 7.28 -20.94
CA ALA A 154 -25.93 6.80 -19.60
C ALA A 154 -27.09 6.07 -18.91
N ALA A 155 -28.33 6.23 -19.39
CA ALA A 155 -29.52 5.67 -18.76
C ALA A 155 -29.51 4.14 -18.71
N THR A 156 -28.93 3.48 -19.72
CA THR A 156 -28.84 2.01 -19.79
C THR A 156 -27.49 1.49 -19.34
N HIS A 157 -27.43 0.28 -18.79
CA HIS A 157 -26.18 -0.36 -18.38
C HIS A 157 -25.18 -0.47 -19.56
N GLU A 158 -25.68 -0.88 -20.73
CA GLU A 158 -24.89 -0.98 -21.97
C GLU A 158 -24.32 0.37 -22.39
N GLY A 159 -25.11 1.44 -22.33
CA GLY A 159 -24.62 2.77 -22.70
C GLY A 159 -23.61 3.33 -21.68
N ARG A 160 -23.71 2.96 -20.39
CA ARG A 160 -22.64 3.24 -19.41
C ARG A 160 -21.34 2.50 -19.75
N GLN A 161 -21.44 1.24 -20.19
CA GLN A 161 -20.27 0.48 -20.64
C GLN A 161 -19.66 1.05 -21.92
N GLN A 162 -20.48 1.44 -22.90
CA GLN A 162 -20.03 2.08 -24.14
C GLN A 162 -19.26 3.38 -23.86
N MET A 163 -19.72 4.17 -22.89
CA MET A 163 -19.02 5.37 -22.42
C MET A 163 -17.84 5.08 -21.49
N GLN A 164 -17.56 3.81 -21.21
CA GLN A 164 -16.50 3.35 -20.31
C GLN A 164 -16.59 4.00 -18.93
N MET A 165 -17.83 4.21 -18.44
CA MET A 165 -18.02 4.89 -17.18
C MET A 165 -17.51 4.07 -16.00
N ARG A 166 -16.39 4.50 -15.43
CA ARG A 166 -15.76 3.86 -14.28
C ARG A 166 -16.54 4.18 -13.01
N GLN A 167 -16.86 3.13 -12.26
CA GLN A 167 -17.52 3.25 -10.96
C GLN A 167 -16.50 3.15 -9.84
N ILE A 168 -16.66 3.97 -8.83
CA ILE A 168 -15.86 3.88 -7.61
C ILE A 168 -16.40 2.73 -6.76
N LYS A 169 -15.50 1.84 -6.34
CA LYS A 169 -15.83 0.68 -5.50
C LYS A 169 -14.72 0.44 -4.49
N MET A 170 -15.03 -0.13 -3.33
CA MET A 170 -14.01 -0.43 -2.34
C MET A 170 -13.04 -1.46 -2.93
N ARG A 171 -11.74 -1.16 -2.94
CA ARG A 171 -10.73 -2.13 -3.36
C ARG A 171 -10.78 -3.34 -2.40
N PRO A 172 -10.66 -4.58 -2.91
CA PRO A 172 -10.51 -5.75 -2.05
C PRO A 172 -9.42 -5.53 -1.00
N GLY A 173 -9.76 -5.77 0.26
CA GLY A 173 -8.84 -5.59 1.39
C GLY A 173 -8.78 -4.18 1.98
N ALA A 174 -9.30 -3.13 1.32
CA ALA A 174 -9.21 -1.75 1.81
C ALA A 174 -9.93 -1.57 3.15
N GLU A 175 -11.09 -2.21 3.33
CA GLU A 175 -11.78 -2.18 4.62
C GLU A 175 -10.99 -2.85 5.74
N ALA A 176 -10.35 -3.99 5.45
CA ALA A 176 -9.52 -4.68 6.43
C ALA A 176 -8.30 -3.83 6.77
N TYR A 177 -7.69 -3.19 5.78
CA TYR A 177 -6.58 -2.27 5.99
C TYR A 177 -6.96 -1.12 6.93
N ASN A 178 -8.08 -0.43 6.66
CA ASN A 178 -8.55 0.68 7.49
C ASN A 178 -8.86 0.23 8.92
N ARG A 179 -9.52 -0.93 9.08
CA ARG A 179 -9.75 -1.51 10.41
C ARG A 179 -8.44 -1.79 11.13
N GLY A 180 -7.43 -2.29 10.42
CA GLY A 180 -6.08 -2.48 10.96
C GLY A 180 -5.48 -1.17 11.49
N VAL A 181 -5.63 -0.07 10.76
CA VAL A 181 -5.14 1.27 11.18
C VAL A 181 -5.87 1.74 12.45
N ASP A 182 -7.19 1.61 12.50
CA ASP A 182 -7.98 2.01 13.68
C ASP A 182 -7.61 1.17 14.92
N LEU A 183 -7.38 -0.14 14.71
CA LEU A 183 -6.94 -1.04 15.78
C LEU A 183 -5.53 -0.71 16.29
N ILE A 184 -4.62 -0.23 15.42
CA ILE A 184 -3.32 0.31 15.86
C ILE A 184 -3.53 1.53 16.78
N LYS A 185 -4.39 2.48 16.39
CA LYS A 185 -4.70 3.67 17.22
C LYS A 185 -5.29 3.27 18.58
N ALA A 186 -6.12 2.22 18.59
CA ALA A 186 -6.66 1.62 19.81
C ALA A 186 -5.69 0.70 20.56
N LYS A 187 -4.43 0.57 20.11
CA LYS A 187 -3.39 -0.32 20.68
C LYS A 187 -3.76 -1.82 20.71
N ARG A 188 -4.69 -2.25 19.86
CA ARG A 188 -5.16 -3.64 19.70
C ARG A 188 -4.32 -4.37 18.65
N TYR A 189 -3.03 -4.55 18.95
CA TYR A 189 -2.03 -4.97 17.95
C TYR A 189 -2.25 -6.35 17.33
N SER A 190 -2.69 -7.35 18.11
CA SER A 190 -2.94 -8.70 17.58
C SER A 190 -4.08 -8.72 16.57
N GLU A 191 -5.13 -7.94 16.84
CA GLU A 191 -6.29 -7.82 15.94
C GLU A 191 -5.95 -6.99 14.72
N ALA A 192 -5.20 -5.88 14.91
CA ALA A 192 -4.68 -5.09 13.80
C ALA A 192 -3.88 -5.98 12.84
N LYS A 193 -3.03 -6.87 13.38
CA LYS A 193 -2.23 -7.78 12.57
C LYS A 193 -3.10 -8.69 11.70
N ALA A 194 -4.14 -9.29 12.28
CA ALA A 194 -5.08 -10.14 11.54
C ALA A 194 -5.79 -9.38 10.42
N GLU A 195 -6.19 -8.13 10.66
CA GLU A 195 -6.82 -7.29 9.63
C GLU A 195 -5.85 -6.91 8.50
N PHE A 196 -4.58 -6.61 8.80
CA PHE A 196 -3.57 -6.37 7.77
C PHE A 196 -3.20 -7.65 6.98
N GLU A 197 -3.19 -8.83 7.63
CA GLU A 197 -3.01 -10.10 6.93
C GLU A 197 -4.17 -10.36 5.95
N LYS A 198 -5.42 -10.05 6.34
CA LYS A 198 -6.59 -10.10 5.43
C LYS A 198 -6.42 -9.13 4.26
N ALA A 199 -6.00 -7.89 4.51
CA ALA A 199 -5.75 -6.90 3.47
C ALA A 199 -4.66 -7.36 2.47
N TYR A 200 -3.57 -7.93 2.99
CA TYR A 200 -2.48 -8.49 2.17
C TYR A 200 -2.95 -9.63 1.26
N ASN A 201 -3.75 -10.54 1.82
CA ASN A 201 -4.30 -11.69 1.08
C ASN A 201 -5.31 -11.24 0.03
N ALA A 202 -6.05 -10.16 0.29
CA ALA A 202 -6.97 -9.53 -0.66
C ALA A 202 -6.29 -8.66 -1.73
N GLY A 203 -4.95 -8.51 -1.69
CA GLY A 203 -4.17 -7.90 -2.76
C GLY A 203 -3.45 -6.59 -2.42
N ILE A 204 -3.64 -6.03 -1.22
CA ILE A 204 -2.91 -4.85 -0.76
C ILE A 204 -1.54 -5.29 -0.24
N LYS A 205 -0.57 -5.46 -1.14
CA LYS A 205 0.73 -6.06 -0.80
C LYS A 205 1.53 -5.17 0.15
N GLU A 206 1.29 -3.87 0.15
CA GLU A 206 1.85 -2.88 1.08
C GLU A 206 1.56 -3.18 2.56
N ALA A 207 0.55 -4.00 2.85
CA ALA A 207 0.25 -4.46 4.20
C ALA A 207 1.35 -5.37 4.79
N ASP A 208 2.29 -5.90 3.98
CA ASP A 208 3.43 -6.70 4.44
C ASP A 208 4.27 -5.98 5.51
N ILE A 209 4.54 -4.68 5.32
CA ILE A 209 5.28 -3.84 6.25
C ILE A 209 4.50 -3.70 7.57
N ARG A 210 3.19 -3.46 7.51
CA ARG A 210 2.34 -3.32 8.71
C ARG A 210 2.32 -4.61 9.53
N VAL A 211 2.17 -5.76 8.87
CA VAL A 211 2.22 -7.07 9.53
C VAL A 211 3.61 -7.33 10.14
N ALA A 212 4.70 -7.00 9.42
CA ALA A 212 6.06 -7.15 9.93
C ALA A 212 6.31 -6.31 11.19
N LEU A 213 5.94 -5.03 11.15
CA LEU A 213 6.06 -4.11 12.28
C LEU A 213 5.25 -4.56 13.49
N LEU A 214 4.03 -5.06 13.28
CA LEU A 214 3.20 -5.59 14.36
C LEU A 214 3.79 -6.86 14.97
N ASN A 215 4.38 -7.75 14.17
CA ASN A 215 5.10 -8.90 14.71
C ASN A 215 6.32 -8.46 15.53
N LYS A 216 7.09 -7.46 15.09
CA LYS A 216 8.20 -6.88 15.85
C LYS A 216 7.71 -6.28 17.18
N GLN A 217 6.60 -5.53 17.14
CA GLN A 217 5.97 -4.95 18.33
C GLN A 217 5.52 -6.03 19.33
N LEU A 218 4.95 -7.13 18.82
CA LEU A 218 4.51 -8.30 19.60
C LEU A 218 5.67 -9.26 19.97
N LYS A 219 6.92 -8.90 19.69
CA LYS A 219 8.13 -9.72 19.95
C LYS A 219 8.19 -11.04 19.18
N ASN A 220 7.40 -11.19 18.12
CA ASN A 220 7.42 -12.30 17.18
C ASN A 220 8.48 -12.07 16.09
N ASN A 221 9.74 -11.96 16.50
CA ASN A 221 10.85 -11.53 15.64
C ASN A 221 11.06 -12.42 14.40
N SER A 222 10.91 -13.74 14.52
CA SER A 222 11.03 -14.66 13.37
C SER A 222 9.97 -14.39 12.30
N GLU A 223 8.74 -14.12 12.73
CA GLU A 223 7.65 -13.80 11.81
C GLU A 223 7.79 -12.39 11.23
N ALA A 224 8.27 -11.43 12.03
CA ALA A 224 8.62 -10.10 11.54
C ALA A 224 9.64 -10.17 10.40
N VAL A 225 10.72 -10.95 10.56
CA VAL A 225 11.72 -11.19 9.51
C VAL A 225 11.08 -11.79 8.26
N ARG A 226 10.20 -12.78 8.40
CA ARG A 226 9.50 -13.42 7.27
C ARG A 226 8.66 -12.41 6.48
N TRP A 227 7.95 -11.51 7.16
CA TRP A 227 7.16 -10.47 6.49
C TRP A 227 8.01 -9.36 5.90
N PHE A 228 9.07 -8.92 6.58
CA PHE A 228 10.01 -7.98 5.98
C PHE A 228 10.72 -8.55 4.75
N GLN A 229 10.99 -9.86 4.70
CA GLN A 229 11.52 -10.50 3.50
C GLN A 229 10.54 -10.41 2.33
N LYS A 230 9.22 -10.56 2.56
CA LYS A 230 8.21 -10.32 1.51
C LYS A 230 8.27 -8.88 0.99
N ALA A 231 8.35 -7.90 1.90
CA ALA A 231 8.50 -6.49 1.53
C ALA A 231 9.80 -6.22 0.76
N ALA A 232 10.92 -6.79 1.20
CA ALA A 232 12.21 -6.67 0.53
C ALA A 232 12.18 -7.27 -0.89
N ASN A 233 11.53 -8.43 -1.07
CA ASN A 233 11.37 -9.06 -2.38
C ASN A 233 10.47 -8.24 -3.34
N ARG A 234 9.57 -7.42 -2.78
CA ARG A 234 8.76 -6.44 -3.53
C ARG A 234 9.55 -5.16 -3.87
N GLY A 235 10.79 -5.03 -3.38
CA GLY A 235 11.65 -3.88 -3.65
C GLY A 235 11.67 -2.82 -2.55
N VAL A 236 11.05 -3.06 -1.39
CA VAL A 236 11.13 -2.16 -0.22
C VAL A 236 12.52 -2.28 0.39
N LYS A 237 13.42 -1.35 0.05
CA LYS A 237 14.84 -1.41 0.41
C LYS A 237 15.04 -1.33 1.92
N GLU A 238 14.24 -0.51 2.58
CA GLU A 238 14.25 -0.24 4.03
C GLU A 238 13.94 -1.50 4.85
N ALA A 239 13.22 -2.48 4.27
CA ALA A 239 12.95 -3.75 4.94
C ALA A 239 14.24 -4.52 5.27
N ASN A 240 15.31 -4.35 4.47
CA ASN A 240 16.61 -4.98 4.77
C ASN A 240 17.25 -4.41 6.05
N ILE A 241 17.02 -3.13 6.36
CA ILE A 241 17.50 -2.51 7.60
C ILE A 241 16.83 -3.18 8.79
N GLU A 242 15.50 -3.33 8.74
CA GLU A 242 14.72 -3.95 9.81
C GLU A 242 15.07 -5.43 10.02
N ILE A 243 15.29 -6.20 8.94
CA ILE A 243 15.75 -7.60 9.04
C ILE A 243 17.14 -7.67 9.68
N GLY A 244 18.08 -6.86 9.19
CA GLY A 244 19.43 -6.80 9.73
C GLY A 244 19.43 -6.45 11.22
N ALA A 245 18.57 -5.51 11.62
CA ALA A 245 18.38 -5.11 13.00
C ALA A 245 17.90 -6.25 13.89
N ILE A 246 16.79 -6.89 13.50
CA ILE A 246 16.19 -7.99 14.27
C ILE A 246 17.19 -9.15 14.44
N LEU A 247 17.91 -9.51 13.38
CA LEU A 247 18.90 -10.59 13.42
C LEU A 247 20.10 -10.21 14.30
N TYR A 248 20.60 -8.97 14.20
CA TYR A 248 21.72 -8.50 15.02
C TYR A 248 21.36 -8.49 16.51
N ASP A 249 20.19 -7.96 16.87
CA ASP A 249 19.71 -7.91 18.25
C ASP A 249 19.44 -9.32 18.80
N GLY A 250 19.00 -10.24 17.92
CA GLY A 250 18.84 -11.67 18.22
C GLY A 250 20.16 -12.45 18.35
N GLY A 251 21.32 -11.78 18.25
CA GLY A 251 22.62 -12.43 18.38
C GLY A 251 23.10 -13.16 17.12
N LYS A 252 22.39 -13.02 15.99
CA LYS A 252 22.68 -13.66 14.71
C LYS A 252 23.50 -12.75 13.79
N GLN A 253 24.70 -12.39 14.24
CA GLN A 253 25.56 -11.39 13.59
C GLN A 253 25.95 -11.80 12.16
N SER A 254 26.17 -13.09 11.92
CA SER A 254 26.45 -13.59 10.57
C SER A 254 25.25 -13.44 9.64
N GLU A 255 24.05 -13.76 10.12
CA GLU A 255 22.81 -13.70 9.33
C GLU A 255 22.37 -12.26 9.06
N SER A 256 22.71 -11.30 9.94
CA SER A 256 22.34 -9.88 9.75
C SER A 256 23.15 -9.19 8.65
N ARG A 257 24.44 -9.51 8.51
CA ARG A 257 25.39 -8.85 7.59
C ARG A 257 24.89 -8.76 6.14
N PRO A 258 24.37 -9.82 5.49
CA PRO A 258 23.87 -9.73 4.11
C PRO A 258 22.78 -8.66 3.94
N TYR A 259 21.89 -8.49 4.92
CA TYR A 259 20.82 -7.50 4.85
C TYR A 259 21.34 -6.08 5.10
N LEU A 260 22.25 -5.92 6.07
CA LEU A 260 22.92 -4.64 6.32
C LEU A 260 23.75 -4.18 5.11
N LEU A 261 24.42 -5.11 4.42
CA LEU A 261 25.15 -4.86 3.17
C LEU A 261 24.22 -4.44 2.04
N LYS A 262 23.07 -5.11 1.87
CA LYS A 262 22.05 -4.68 0.89
C LYS A 262 21.61 -3.24 1.15
N ALA A 263 21.33 -2.89 2.40
CA ALA A 263 20.95 -1.52 2.78
C ALA A 263 22.09 -0.51 2.55
N TYR A 264 23.34 -0.87 2.85
CA TYR A 264 24.53 -0.05 2.57
C TYR A 264 24.71 0.23 1.07
N ASN A 265 24.60 -0.81 0.25
CA ASN A 265 24.73 -0.74 -1.20
C ASN A 265 23.55 0.01 -1.84
N ALA A 266 22.38 -0.01 -1.21
CA ALA A 266 21.22 0.78 -1.58
C ALA A 266 21.34 2.29 -1.25
N GLY A 267 22.45 2.71 -0.65
CA GLY A 267 22.75 4.12 -0.38
C GLY A 267 22.77 4.51 1.09
N ASN A 268 22.30 3.65 2.00
CA ASN A 268 22.33 3.95 3.44
C ASN A 268 23.74 3.72 4.01
N LYS A 269 24.62 4.71 3.83
CA LYS A 269 26.03 4.66 4.25
C LYS A 269 26.22 4.53 5.76
N ALA A 270 25.20 4.84 6.57
CA ALA A 270 25.23 4.64 8.01
C ALA A 270 25.30 3.15 8.41
N MET A 271 24.90 2.23 7.52
CA MET A 271 24.98 0.78 7.76
C MET A 271 26.41 0.25 7.91
N ALA A 272 27.43 1.01 7.53
CA ALA A 272 28.83 0.60 7.71
C ALA A 272 29.19 0.34 9.18
N MET A 273 28.67 1.14 10.11
CA MET A 273 28.96 0.99 11.55
C MET A 273 28.35 -0.29 12.15
N PRO A 274 27.06 -0.63 11.93
CA PRO A 274 26.50 -1.93 12.30
C PRO A 274 27.23 -3.13 11.70
N ILE A 275 27.69 -3.02 10.45
CA ILE A 275 28.47 -4.08 9.82
C ILE A 275 29.80 -4.26 10.58
N ALA A 276 30.52 -3.17 10.89
CA ALA A 276 31.74 -3.21 11.70
C ALA A 276 31.50 -3.87 13.06
N LEU A 277 30.45 -3.44 13.78
CA LEU A 277 30.06 -3.99 15.08
C LEU A 277 29.70 -5.49 14.99
N SER A 278 29.11 -5.95 13.89
CA SER A 278 28.78 -7.36 13.70
C SER A 278 30.02 -8.26 13.58
N TYR A 279 31.06 -7.79 12.88
CA TYR A 279 32.36 -8.48 12.81
C TYR A 279 33.09 -8.43 14.15
N HIS A 280 33.08 -7.28 14.81
CA HIS A 280 33.70 -7.08 16.11
C HIS A 280 33.12 -8.03 17.15
N LYS A 281 31.79 -8.14 17.25
CA LYS A 281 31.11 -9.05 18.19
C LYS A 281 31.41 -10.54 17.93
N GLN A 282 31.94 -10.87 16.75
CA GLN A 282 32.44 -12.20 16.40
C GLN A 282 33.98 -12.31 16.49
N ASN A 283 34.64 -11.34 17.12
CA ASN A 283 36.09 -11.23 17.24
C ASN A 283 36.86 -11.22 15.91
N ASN A 284 36.19 -10.92 14.79
CA ASN A 284 36.86 -10.73 13.51
C ASN A 284 37.31 -9.28 13.40
N MET A 285 38.37 -8.95 14.14
CA MET A 285 38.88 -7.58 14.26
C MET A 285 39.44 -7.02 12.95
N ALA A 286 39.96 -7.89 12.07
CA ALA A 286 40.47 -7.47 10.76
C ALA A 286 39.35 -6.90 9.88
N GLU A 287 38.23 -7.62 9.76
CA GLU A 287 37.07 -7.11 9.01
C GLU A 287 36.35 -5.98 9.75
N ALA A 288 36.26 -6.05 11.07
CA ALA A 288 35.69 -4.97 11.87
C ALA A 288 36.43 -3.65 11.61
N LEU A 289 37.77 -3.65 11.64
CA LEU A 289 38.59 -2.47 11.39
C LEU A 289 38.38 -1.91 9.97
N LYS A 290 38.28 -2.76 8.95
CA LYS A 290 37.96 -2.31 7.57
C LYS A 290 36.63 -1.55 7.54
N TRP A 291 35.59 -2.11 8.15
CA TRP A 291 34.27 -1.49 8.18
C TRP A 291 34.21 -0.25 9.07
N TYR A 292 34.95 -0.20 10.19
CA TYR A 292 35.09 1.02 10.98
C TYR A 292 35.75 2.14 10.19
N LYS A 293 36.78 1.86 9.39
CA LYS A 293 37.40 2.85 8.49
C LYS A 293 36.40 3.36 7.44
N ILE A 294 35.59 2.47 6.87
CA ILE A 294 34.52 2.86 5.94
C ILE A 294 33.48 3.75 6.63
N ALA A 295 33.02 3.38 7.83
CA ALA A 295 32.08 4.18 8.60
C ALA A 295 32.64 5.57 8.97
N ALA A 296 33.92 5.63 9.38
CA ALA A 296 34.62 6.88 9.66
C ALA A 296 34.70 7.78 8.41
N LYS A 297 35.04 7.20 7.25
CA LYS A 297 35.04 7.91 5.95
C LYS A 297 33.65 8.44 5.57
N ASN A 298 32.59 7.75 5.98
CA ASN A 298 31.20 8.20 5.80
C ASN A 298 30.74 9.23 6.87
N GLY A 299 31.64 9.70 7.75
CA GLY A 299 31.36 10.73 8.74
C GLY A 299 30.94 10.22 10.13
N ASP A 300 30.98 8.90 10.39
CA ASP A 300 30.70 8.37 11.72
C ASP A 300 31.86 8.67 12.69
N LYS A 301 31.64 9.65 13.57
CA LYS A 301 32.63 10.09 14.57
C LYS A 301 32.97 9.00 15.59
N ASN A 302 32.02 8.12 15.92
CA ASN A 302 32.29 7.00 16.85
C ASN A 302 33.17 5.95 16.18
N ALA A 303 32.95 5.69 14.90
CA ALA A 303 33.81 4.82 14.11
C ALA A 303 35.24 5.39 14.02
N ALA A 304 35.41 6.70 13.75
CA ALA A 304 36.72 7.35 13.71
C ALA A 304 37.48 7.19 15.04
N ALA A 305 36.84 7.48 16.17
CA ALA A 305 37.42 7.28 17.51
C ALA A 305 37.72 5.81 17.85
N THR A 306 37.02 4.87 17.20
CA THR A 306 37.25 3.43 17.36
C THR A 306 38.45 2.96 16.53
N VAL A 307 38.59 3.43 15.29
CA VAL A 307 39.77 3.19 14.44
C VAL A 307 41.03 3.68 15.15
N GLU A 308 41.04 4.92 15.64
CA GLU A 308 42.19 5.51 16.32
C GLU A 308 42.63 4.67 17.54
N ARG A 309 41.67 4.19 18.33
CA ARG A 309 41.94 3.36 19.51
C ARG A 309 42.53 2.00 19.15
N ILE A 310 41.98 1.36 18.11
CA ILE A 310 42.48 0.07 17.61
C ILE A 310 43.90 0.22 17.09
N GLU A 311 44.17 1.26 16.31
CA GLU A 311 45.49 1.50 15.69
C GLU A 311 46.56 1.87 16.73
N LYS A 312 46.17 2.52 17.83
CA LYS A 312 47.05 2.82 18.97
C LYS A 312 47.28 1.64 19.92
N GLY A 313 46.79 0.43 19.59
CA GLY A 313 46.93 -0.75 20.44
C GLY A 313 46.12 -0.69 21.74
N GLY A 314 45.13 0.20 21.83
CA GLY A 314 44.29 0.34 23.01
C GLY A 314 43.36 -0.86 23.19
N VAL A 315 43.29 -1.40 24.41
CA VAL A 315 42.31 -2.43 24.77
C VAL A 315 40.91 -1.83 24.66
N ILE A 316 40.08 -2.39 23.79
CA ILE A 316 38.66 -2.05 23.74
C ILE A 316 38.02 -2.73 24.95
N ASN A 317 37.40 -1.96 25.85
CA ASN A 317 36.57 -2.54 26.91
C ASN A 317 35.15 -2.73 26.33
N GLU A 318 34.95 -3.90 25.70
CA GLU A 318 34.04 -4.12 24.55
C GLU A 318 32.54 -4.21 24.86
N LYS A 319 32.13 -4.76 26.01
CA LYS A 319 30.72 -5.19 26.16
C LYS A 319 29.72 -4.05 26.29
N LYS A 320 29.97 -3.05 27.15
CA LYS A 320 28.97 -2.01 27.48
C LYS A 320 28.88 -0.89 26.44
N SER A 321 30.00 -0.47 25.84
CA SER A 321 30.02 0.65 24.89
C SER A 321 29.42 0.25 23.54
N ASN A 322 29.77 -0.95 23.06
CA ASN A 322 29.34 -1.43 21.75
C ASN A 322 27.87 -1.87 21.74
N GLU A 323 27.37 -2.45 22.84
CA GLU A 323 25.93 -2.72 22.99
C GLU A 323 25.11 -1.44 23.01
N LYS A 324 25.60 -0.39 23.67
CA LYS A 324 24.92 0.92 23.69
C LYS A 324 24.90 1.56 22.30
N GLN A 325 26.00 1.48 21.55
CA GLN A 325 26.09 2.01 20.18
C GLN A 325 25.24 1.23 19.18
N ALA A 326 25.23 -0.11 19.25
CA ALA A 326 24.38 -0.94 18.42
C ALA A 326 22.89 -0.72 18.74
N LYS A 327 22.52 -0.67 20.03
CA LYS A 327 21.15 -0.37 20.46
C LYS A 327 20.72 1.06 20.12
N ALA A 328 21.63 2.03 20.12
CA ALA A 328 21.32 3.40 19.71
C ALA A 328 21.04 3.49 18.19
N PHE A 329 21.70 2.68 17.37
CA PHE A 329 21.46 2.63 15.93
C PHE A 329 20.19 1.82 15.56
N LEU A 330 19.97 0.71 16.25
CA LEU A 330 18.84 -0.21 15.98
C LEU A 330 17.55 0.17 16.75
N GLY A 331 17.68 1.06 17.75
CA GLY A 331 16.59 1.50 18.62
C GLY A 331 16.34 3.01 18.68
N ASN A 332 17.21 3.87 18.10
CA ASN A 332 17.03 5.32 18.11
C ASN A 332 17.07 5.92 16.70
N GLY A 333 16.03 6.70 16.38
CA GLY A 333 15.61 7.21 15.08
C GLY A 333 16.49 8.08 14.20
N ASN A 334 17.75 8.29 14.54
CA ASN A 334 18.50 9.41 13.94
C ASN A 334 19.54 9.01 12.88
N SER A 335 19.44 7.83 12.28
CA SER A 335 20.15 7.53 11.03
C SER A 335 19.16 7.08 9.97
N SER A 336 18.63 8.05 9.22
CA SER A 336 17.85 7.88 7.99
C SER A 336 16.84 6.72 8.01
N GLN A 337 15.65 7.04 8.53
CA GLN A 337 14.35 6.39 8.27
C GLN A 337 14.31 4.87 8.49
N SER A 338 14.19 4.46 9.75
CA SER A 338 13.58 3.16 10.06
C SER A 338 12.11 3.18 9.62
N LEU A 339 11.61 2.09 9.02
CA LEU A 339 10.17 1.92 8.71
C LEU A 339 9.31 2.03 9.98
N THR A 340 9.94 1.79 11.12
CA THR A 340 9.33 1.84 12.45
C THR A 340 8.95 3.27 12.87
N GLU A 341 9.74 4.31 12.56
CA GLU A 341 9.46 5.65 13.08
C GLU A 341 8.37 6.41 12.31
N SER A 342 8.38 6.42 10.97
CA SER A 342 7.29 7.07 10.22
C SER A 342 5.91 6.43 10.48
N THR A 343 5.89 5.16 10.90
CA THR A 343 4.66 4.40 11.19
C THR A 343 4.26 4.42 12.67
N LEU A 344 5.20 4.47 13.63
CA LEU A 344 4.89 4.33 15.07
C LEU A 344 5.26 5.53 15.95
N SER A 345 6.09 6.50 15.52
CA SER A 345 6.53 7.59 16.40
C SER A 345 5.39 8.50 16.85
N ASN A 346 4.27 8.53 16.12
CA ASN A 346 3.12 9.38 16.42
C ASN A 346 2.14 8.79 17.44
N VAL A 347 2.38 7.56 17.93
CA VAL A 347 1.60 6.98 19.04
C VAL A 347 2.16 7.42 20.41
N LYS A 348 3.44 7.82 20.48
CA LYS A 348 4.08 8.26 21.72
C LYS A 348 3.95 9.76 22.00
N SER A 349 3.76 10.59 20.97
CA SER A 349 3.64 12.05 21.13
C SER A 349 2.24 12.52 21.54
N LYS A 350 1.18 11.76 21.25
CA LYS A 350 -0.19 12.09 21.67
C LYS A 350 -0.52 11.80 23.15
N SER A 351 0.19 10.86 23.79
CA SER A 351 -0.10 10.52 25.20
C SER A 351 0.24 11.62 26.19
N LYS A 352 1.12 12.58 25.84
CA LYS A 352 1.43 13.74 26.68
C LYS A 352 0.45 14.90 26.51
N ALA A 353 -0.26 14.98 25.39
CA ALA A 353 -1.25 16.03 25.12
C ALA A 353 -2.68 15.61 25.53
N GLU A 354 -3.02 14.33 25.43
CA GLU A 354 -4.33 13.80 25.79
C GLU A 354 -4.53 13.56 27.31
N GLU A 355 -3.45 13.51 28.10
CA GLU A 355 -3.55 13.53 29.57
C GLU A 355 -3.86 14.93 30.13
N ALA A 356 -3.61 16.00 29.36
CA ALA A 356 -3.92 17.37 29.78
C ALA A 356 -5.39 17.76 29.54
N THR A 357 -6.02 17.24 28.47
CA THR A 357 -7.39 17.61 28.08
C THR A 357 -8.49 16.77 28.73
N LYS A 358 -8.14 15.69 29.43
CA LYS A 358 -9.11 14.80 30.11
C LYS A 358 -9.61 15.32 31.45
N ASN A 359 -9.00 16.37 31.99
CA ASN A 359 -9.42 16.99 33.26
C ASN A 359 -10.48 18.10 33.09
N GLU A 360 -10.75 18.58 31.88
CA GLU A 360 -11.68 19.70 31.65
C GLU A 360 -13.04 19.29 31.05
N ALA A 361 -13.21 18.07 30.53
CA ALA A 361 -14.45 17.64 29.85
C ALA A 361 -15.45 16.86 30.73
N LYS A 362 -15.39 17.00 32.07
CA LYS A 362 -16.31 16.29 33.00
C LYS A 362 -17.52 17.11 33.47
N SER A 363 -17.69 18.34 33.02
CA SER A 363 -18.84 19.18 33.31
C SER A 363 -19.52 19.55 32.00
N GLU A 364 -20.60 18.82 31.67
CA GLU A 364 -21.73 19.19 30.79
C GLU A 364 -22.25 17.97 30.01
N LYS A 365 -23.11 17.20 30.68
CA LYS A 365 -24.10 16.36 30.02
C LYS A 365 -25.44 16.54 30.73
N GLN A 366 -26.29 17.41 30.18
CA GLN A 366 -27.74 17.32 30.37
C GLN A 366 -28.46 17.52 29.03
N GLN A 367 -29.19 16.46 28.67
CA GLN A 367 -30.48 16.41 27.98
C GLN A 367 -30.72 17.27 26.74
N THR A 368 -31.06 16.61 25.63
CA THR A 368 -32.43 16.64 25.08
C THR A 368 -32.63 15.58 23.99
N GLN A 369 -33.71 14.81 24.13
CA GLN A 369 -34.27 13.90 23.13
C GLN A 369 -35.32 14.67 22.33
N THR A 370 -35.42 14.45 21.02
CA THR A 370 -36.63 14.67 20.19
C THR A 370 -36.45 14.07 18.78
N PRO A 371 -37.51 13.84 17.99
CA PRO A 371 -37.91 12.48 17.58
C PRO A 371 -37.63 12.14 16.12
N LYS A 372 -37.63 10.83 15.83
CA LYS A 372 -37.60 10.25 14.47
C LYS A 372 -38.79 10.70 13.61
N PRO A 373 -38.56 11.22 12.40
CA PRO A 373 -39.59 11.24 11.36
C PRO A 373 -39.64 9.89 10.66
N ASN A 374 -40.81 9.25 10.73
CA ASN A 374 -41.22 8.20 9.81
C ASN A 374 -41.31 8.80 8.40
N ASN A 375 -40.46 8.35 7.48
CA ASN A 375 -40.71 8.57 6.06
C ASN A 375 -40.47 7.28 5.30
N LYS A 376 -41.56 6.71 4.77
CA LYS A 376 -41.55 5.60 3.82
C LYS A 376 -40.93 6.10 2.51
N SER A 377 -39.61 6.15 2.46
CA SER A 377 -38.88 6.31 1.20
C SER A 377 -38.89 4.96 0.47
N SER A 378 -39.55 4.90 -0.68
CA SER A 378 -39.42 3.79 -1.62
C SER A 378 -37.94 3.63 -1.96
N ASN A 379 -37.31 2.60 -1.42
CA ASN A 379 -35.90 2.28 -1.59
C ASN A 379 -35.64 1.73 -3.00
N SER A 380 -35.91 2.54 -4.03
CA SER A 380 -35.58 2.20 -5.43
C SER A 380 -34.06 2.10 -5.53
N SER A 381 -33.49 1.13 -6.24
CA SER A 381 -32.05 1.10 -6.55
C SER A 381 -31.70 2.24 -7.52
N ILE A 382 -30.42 2.66 -7.61
CA ILE A 382 -29.97 3.61 -8.65
C ILE A 382 -30.35 3.07 -10.03
N ASP A 383 -30.25 1.76 -10.20
CA ASP A 383 -30.65 1.08 -11.44
C ASP A 383 -32.13 1.27 -11.75
N ASP A 384 -33.02 1.35 -10.76
CA ASP A 384 -34.45 1.56 -10.98
C ASP A 384 -34.75 3.00 -11.43
N ILE A 385 -34.02 3.97 -10.90
CA ILE A 385 -34.12 5.37 -11.34
C ILE A 385 -33.59 5.52 -12.76
N MET A 386 -32.47 4.88 -13.07
CA MET A 386 -31.89 4.88 -14.40
C MET A 386 -32.78 4.15 -15.42
N LYS A 387 -33.41 3.03 -15.04
CA LYS A 387 -34.42 2.33 -15.85
C LYS A 387 -35.64 3.21 -16.10
N LYS A 388 -36.16 3.90 -15.08
CA LYS A 388 -37.29 4.84 -15.23
C LYS A 388 -36.94 5.95 -16.21
N LYS A 389 -35.76 6.55 -16.05
CA LYS A 389 -35.25 7.58 -16.98
C LYS A 389 -35.08 7.04 -18.41
N ALA A 390 -34.63 5.80 -18.58
CA ALA A 390 -34.54 5.17 -19.90
C ALA A 390 -35.92 4.96 -20.55
N MET A 391 -36.97 4.70 -19.75
CA MET A 391 -38.34 4.57 -20.23
C MET A 391 -38.96 5.91 -20.64
N GLU A 392 -38.58 7.02 -20.01
CA GLU A 392 -39.01 8.38 -20.39
C GLU A 392 -38.45 8.84 -21.76
N TYR A 393 -37.47 8.11 -22.32
CA TYR A 393 -36.87 8.39 -23.63
C TYR A 393 -37.35 7.46 -24.75
N LYS A 394 -38.18 6.45 -24.44
CA LYS A 394 -38.88 5.62 -25.41
C LYS A 394 -40.22 6.26 -25.74
#